data_AF-A0A0J8YC23-F1
#
_entry.id   AF-A0A0J8YC23-F1
#
_cell.length_a   1.000
_cell.length_b   1.000
_cell.length_c   1.000
_cell.angle_alpha   90.00
_cell.angle_beta   90.00
_cell.angle_gamma   90.00
#
_symmetry.space_group_name_H-M   'P 1'
#
loop_
_entity.id
_entity.type
_entity.pdbx_description
1 polymer ?
#
loop_
_entity_poly.entity_id
_entity_poly.type
_entity_poly.pdbx_seq_one_letter_code
_entity_poly.pdbx_strand_id
1 'polypeptide(L)' 'MINLKILLALVQKEIRDRVIILMILMMPVINLVVIGYSVNLDARNVTTIVIDHDNYSFSRSLISAINDSG' A
#
# COMPACT_ATOMS: atom_id res chain seq x y z
N MET A 1 36.85 -0.07 -3.51
CA MET A 1 36.48 0.32 -2.12
C MET A 1 36.12 1.80 -2.12
N ILE A 2 34.85 2.15 -1.95
CA ILE A 2 34.41 3.55 -1.90
C ILE A 2 34.92 4.17 -0.59
N ASN A 3 35.55 5.34 -0.68
CA ASN A 3 36.18 6.01 0.46
C ASN A 3 35.14 6.84 1.25
N LEU A 4 35.12 6.68 2.57
CA LEU A 4 34.16 7.36 3.46
C LEU A 4 34.20 8.89 3.34
N LYS A 5 35.36 9.47 3.00
CA LYS A 5 35.50 10.92 2.76
C LYS A 5 34.69 11.39 1.55
N ILE A 6 34.63 10.57 0.50
CA ILE A 6 33.87 10.90 -0.73
C ILE A 6 32.37 10.83 -0.43
N LEU A 7 31.93 9.84 0.35
CA LEU A 7 30.54 9.73 0.78
C LEU A 7 30.10 10.95 1.61
N LEU A 8 30.91 11.38 2.57
CA LEU A 8 30.63 12.56 3.39
C LEU A 8 30.58 13.84 2.55
N ALA A 9 31.50 14.00 1.59
CA ALA A 9 31.52 15.15 0.70
C ALA A 9 30.27 15.21 -0.21
N LEU A 10 29.78 14.06 -0.68
CA LEU A 10 28.54 13.98 -1.45
C LEU A 10 27.33 14.36 -0.59
N VAL A 11 27.19 13.78 0.61
CA VAL A 11 26.07 14.11 1.51
C VAL A 11 26.06 15.60 1.89
N GLN A 12 27.22 16.18 2.21
CA GLN A 12 27.32 17.61 2.50
C GLN A 12 26.94 18.49 1.30
N LYS A 13 27.27 18.06 0.08
CA LYS A 13 26.89 18.78 -1.15
C LYS A 13 25.37 18.81 -1.32
N GLU A 14 24.71 17.67 -1.15
CA GLU A 14 23.26 17.52 -1.34
C GLU A 14 22.45 18.24 -0.24
N ILE A 15 22.95 18.29 1.01
CA ILE A 15 22.28 19.02 2.12
C ILE A 15 22.25 20.54 1.87
N ARG A 16 23.17 21.09 1.08
CA ARG A 16 23.13 22.51 0.72
C ARG A 16 22.03 22.81 -0.30
N ASP A 17 21.62 21.80 -1.07
CA ASP A 17 20.57 21.94 -2.07
C ASP A 17 19.18 21.69 -1.45
N ARG A 18 18.46 22.79 -1.24
CA ARG A 18 17.12 22.75 -0.65
C ARG A 18 16.13 21.94 -1.51
N VAL A 19 16.34 21.89 -2.83
CA VAL A 19 15.46 21.14 -3.74
C VAL A 19 15.62 19.64 -3.52
N ILE A 20 16.84 19.18 -3.27
CA ILE A 20 17.14 17.76 -3.08
C ILE A 20 16.62 17.29 -1.72
N ILE A 21 16.80 18.11 -0.67
CA ILE A 21 16.17 17.86 0.64
C ILE A 21 14.66 17.76 0.50
N LEU A 22 14.05 18.69 -0.26
CA LEU A 22 12.62 18.68 -0.50
C LEU A 22 12.19 17.41 -1.23
N MET A 23 12.92 16.97 -2.25
CA MET A 23 12.59 15.77 -3.01
C MET A 23 12.71 14.48 -2.18
N ILE A 24 13.78 14.36 -1.37
CA ILE A 24 13.99 13.23 -0.45
C ILE A 24 12.84 13.13 0.56
N LEU A 25 12.25 14.25 0.98
CA LEU A 25 11.12 14.26 1.91
C LEU A 25 9.76 14.11 1.20
N MET A 26 9.55 14.82 0.09
CA MET A 26 8.27 14.86 -0.61
C MET A 26 7.93 13.53 -1.29
N MET A 27 8.92 12.88 -1.91
CA MET A 27 8.74 11.58 -2.58
C MET A 27 8.14 10.51 -1.63
N PRO A 28 8.70 10.25 -0.43
CA PRO A 28 8.11 9.30 0.50
C PRO A 28 6.79 9.79 1.11
N VAL A 29 6.59 11.10 1.32
CA VAL A 29 5.29 11.64 1.79
C VAL A 29 4.17 11.32 0.79
N ILE A 30 4.42 11.54 -0.51
CA ILE A 30 3.46 11.18 -1.55
C ILE A 30 3.17 9.68 -1.53
N ASN A 31 4.20 8.83 -1.40
CA ASN A 31 4.01 7.38 -1.28
C ASN A 31 3.15 6.99 -0.07
N LEU A 32 3.36 7.62 1.09
CA LEU A 32 2.55 7.39 2.28
C LEU A 32 1.09 7.83 2.10
N VAL A 33 0.86 8.95 1.42
CA VAL A 33 -0.50 9.42 1.11
C VAL A 33 -1.20 8.47 0.14
N VAL A 34 -0.53 8.02 -0.92
CA VAL A 34 -1.08 7.06 -1.90
C VAL A 34 -1.46 5.75 -1.21
N ILE A 35 -0.56 5.20 -0.40
CA ILE A 35 -0.82 3.97 0.34
C ILE A 35 -1.91 4.20 1.39
N GLY A 36 -1.83 5.27 2.19
CA GLY A 36 -2.84 5.57 3.22
C GLY A 36 -4.25 5.80 2.63
N TYR A 37 -4.34 6.39 1.44
CA TYR A 37 -5.59 6.52 0.70
C TYR A 37 -6.11 5.15 0.24
N SER A 38 -5.24 4.31 -0.34
CA SER A 38 -5.59 2.97 -0.80
C SER A 38 -5.86 1.96 0.33
N VAL A 39 -5.32 2.19 1.53
CA VAL A 39 -5.48 1.35 2.73
C VAL A 39 -6.79 1.63 3.45
N ASN A 40 -7.62 2.57 2.97
CA ASN A 40 -9.06 2.49 3.21
C ASN A 40 -9.57 1.23 2.50
N LEU A 41 -9.37 0.11 3.18
CA LEU A 41 -9.89 -1.21 2.91
C LEU A 41 -11.41 -1.14 3.11
N ASP A 42 -12.10 -0.41 2.24
CA ASP A 42 -13.53 -0.64 2.05
C ASP A 42 -13.67 -1.95 1.27
N ALA A 43 -13.28 -3.05 1.93
CA ALA A 43 -13.65 -4.40 1.57
C ALA A 43 -15.19 -4.58 1.57
N ARG A 44 -15.94 -3.58 2.06
CA ARG A 44 -17.39 -3.46 1.90
C ARG A 44 -17.83 -3.43 0.44
N ASN A 45 -16.99 -2.95 -0.48
CA ASN A 45 -17.37 -2.76 -1.88
C ASN A 45 -16.56 -3.62 -2.86
N VAL A 46 -15.89 -4.66 -2.36
CA VAL A 46 -15.31 -5.70 -3.22
C VAL A 46 -16.46 -6.57 -3.67
N THR A 47 -16.78 -6.51 -4.97
CA THR A 47 -17.81 -7.37 -5.60
C THR A 47 -17.34 -8.81 -5.55
N THR A 48 -17.62 -9.50 -4.45
CA THR A 48 -17.34 -10.93 -4.29
C THR A 48 -18.32 -11.72 -5.15
N ILE A 49 -17.84 -12.23 -6.29
CA ILE A 49 -18.63 -13.09 -7.17
C ILE A 49 -18.48 -14.52 -6.66
N VAL A 50 -19.54 -15.07 -6.05
CA VAL A 50 -19.60 -16.48 -5.66
C VAL A 50 -20.13 -17.29 -6.83
N ILE A 51 -19.36 -18.28 -7.30
CA ILE A 51 -19.77 -19.21 -8.35
C ILE A 51 -20.06 -20.57 -7.69
N ASP A 52 -21.34 -20.89 -7.50
CA ASP A 52 -21.80 -22.19 -7.00
C ASP A 52 -22.01 -23.16 -8.17
N HIS A 53 -21.12 -24.14 -8.33
CA HIS A 53 -21.21 -25.17 -9.37
C HIS A 53 -22.04 -26.39 -8.95
N ASP A 54 -22.32 -26.58 -7.67
CA ASP A 54 -22.83 -27.85 -7.14
C ASP A 54 -24.30 -27.80 -6.67
N ASN A 55 -24.93 -26.62 -6.63
CA ASN A 55 -26.37 -26.41 -6.30
C ASN A 55 -26.87 -27.12 -5.03
N TYR A 56 -25.98 -27.63 -4.19
CA TYR A 56 -26.28 -28.48 -3.04
C TYR A 56 -26.56 -27.61 -1.81
N SER A 57 -27.45 -28.08 -0.93
CA SER A 57 -27.93 -27.32 0.24
C SER A 57 -26.82 -26.82 1.17
N PHE A 58 -25.71 -27.55 1.26
CA PHE A 58 -24.52 -27.17 2.03
C PHE A 58 -23.83 -25.92 1.50
N SER A 59 -23.76 -25.75 0.17
CA SER A 59 -23.20 -24.56 -0.48
C SER A 59 -23.99 -23.30 -0.10
N ARG A 60 -25.32 -23.41 -0.10
CA ARG A 60 -26.22 -22.31 0.28
C ARG A 60 -26.09 -21.89 1.75
N SER A 61 -25.90 -22.84 2.68
CA SER A 61 -25.67 -22.52 4.09
C SER A 61 -24.33 -21.82 4.34
N LEU A 62 -23.28 -22.21 3.61
CA LEU A 62 -21.96 -21.60 3.72
C LEU A 62 -21.97 -20.16 3.16
N ILE A 63 -22.65 -19.94 2.03
CA ILE A 63 -22.82 -18.60 1.45
C ILE A 63 -23.61 -17.69 2.39
N SER A 64 -24.68 -18.18 3.03
CA SER A 64 -25.45 -17.39 4.01
C SER A 64 -24.59 -16.98 5.20
N ALA A 65 -23.82 -17.90 5.77
CA ALA A 65 -22.95 -17.62 6.92
C ALA A 65 -21.84 -16.61 6.61
N ILE A 66 -21.30 -16.64 5.38
CA ILE A 66 -20.30 -15.65 4.93
C ILE A 66 -20.96 -14.28 4.72
N ASN A 67 -22.16 -14.24 4.14
CA ASN A 67 -22.88 -12.99 3.89
C ASN A 67 -23.33 -12.30 5.20
N ASP A 68 -23.61 -13.08 6.24
CA ASP A 68 -24.02 -12.56 7.56
C ASP A 68 -22.82 -12.10 8.44
N SER A 69 -21.57 -12.32 8.01
CA SER A 69 -20.35 -12.00 8.77
C SER A 69 -19.68 -10.66 8.43
N GLY A 70 -20.40 -9.78 7.71
CA GLY A 70 -19.94 -8.45 7.25
C GLY A 70 -19.98 -7.33 8.29
#